data_AF-A0A1D7TKM3-F1
#
_entry.id   AF-A0A1D7TKM3-F1
#
_cell.length_a   1.000
_cell.length_b   1.000
_cell.length_c   1.000
_cell.angle_alpha   90.00
_cell.angle_beta   90.00
_cell.angle_gamma   90.00
#
_symmetry.space_group_name_H-M   'P 1'
#
loop_
_entity.id
_entity.type
_entity.pdbx_description
1 polymer ?
#
loop_
_entity_poly.entity_id
_entity_poly.type
_entity_poly.pdbx_seq_one_letter_code
_entity_poly.pdbx_strand_id
1 'polypeptide(L)'
;MEKIIDLLNRISELYAIPQWVVNSGAIAICIILLAFPFVARVLMRPKYFRFRELILFKVLWRWKYKKGDVIGLWCYCPKCQSMLMVDDENCRSEETLQHKITFFVCPTCGGHELGRVVGGDRRYVLSLVRRDIWRHIREGTYNEVATATKEALDIYAQLEEAKEQDESDVSAVLEETTDALSETVVPETSLPEENEEIPLHVNESEGVETVIPASEEASSSIETEEIKKSGI
;
A
#
# COMPACT_ATOMS: atom_id res chain seq x y z
N MET A 1 15.99 7.15 56.50
CA MET A 1 14.95 6.11 56.65
C MET A 1 14.19 6.26 57.95
N GLU A 2 14.86 6.53 59.08
CA GLU A 2 14.26 6.69 60.40
C GLU A 2 13.12 7.72 60.46
N LYS A 3 13.30 8.92 59.87
CA LYS A 3 12.26 9.97 59.85
C LYS A 3 10.98 9.58 59.10
N ILE A 4 11.07 8.70 58.12
CA ILE A 4 9.91 8.24 57.33
C ILE A 4 9.13 7.20 58.14
N ILE A 5 9.85 6.31 58.82
CA ILE A 5 9.29 5.29 59.71
C ILE A 5 8.57 5.95 60.90
N ASP A 6 9.13 7.03 61.45
CA ASP A 6 8.54 7.77 62.57
C ASP A 6 7.23 8.49 62.18
N LEU A 7 7.16 9.01 60.95
CA LEU A 7 5.94 9.60 60.39
C LEU A 7 4.86 8.53 60.15
N LEU A 8 5.23 7.35 59.65
CA LEU A 8 4.32 6.21 59.48
C LEU A 8 3.74 5.73 60.81
N ASN A 9 4.56 5.70 61.87
CA ASN A 9 4.14 5.30 63.22
C ASN A 9 3.14 6.29 63.83
N ARG A 10 3.39 7.60 63.72
CA ARG A 10 2.45 8.63 64.19
C ARG A 10 1.09 8.55 63.49
N ILE A 11 1.08 8.25 62.19
CA ILE A 11 -0.18 8.13 61.42
C ILE A 11 -0.97 6.89 61.86
N SER A 12 -0.30 5.77 62.16
CA SER A 12 -0.93 4.56 62.69
C SER A 12 -1.60 4.81 64.05
N GLU A 13 -0.94 5.55 64.93
CA GLU A 13 -1.44 5.88 66.26
C GLU A 13 -2.64 6.85 66.24
N LEU A 14 -2.64 7.81 65.32
CA LEU A 14 -3.73 8.79 65.14
C LEU A 14 -5.03 8.20 64.60
N TYR A 15 -4.96 7.10 63.84
CA TYR A 15 -6.12 6.51 63.15
C TYR A 15 -6.54 5.14 63.70
N ALA A 16 -5.85 4.61 64.73
CA ALA A 16 -6.05 3.26 65.27
C ALA A 16 -6.04 2.15 64.18
N ILE A 17 -5.30 2.39 63.09
CA ILE A 17 -5.16 1.44 61.98
C ILE A 17 -3.98 0.51 62.29
N PRO A 18 -4.12 -0.82 62.10
CA PRO A 18 -3.03 -1.75 62.32
C PRO A 18 -1.79 -1.39 61.49
N GLN A 19 -0.63 -1.37 62.12
CA GLN A 19 0.62 -0.89 61.52
C GLN A 19 1.04 -1.68 60.26
N TRP A 20 0.67 -2.97 60.18
CA TRP A 20 0.88 -3.79 58.98
C TRP A 20 0.07 -3.28 57.77
N VAL A 21 -1.13 -2.71 57.99
CA VAL A 21 -1.96 -2.11 56.94
C VAL A 21 -1.28 -0.86 56.40
N VAL A 22 -0.78 0.01 57.28
CA VAL A 22 -0.07 1.24 56.88
C VAL A 22 1.19 0.91 56.08
N ASN A 23 1.98 -0.08 56.53
CA ASN A 23 3.17 -0.54 55.80
C ASN A 23 2.82 -1.18 54.45
N SER A 24 1.77 -2.02 54.40
CA SER A 24 1.32 -2.63 53.13
C SER A 24 0.82 -1.59 52.13
N GLY A 25 0.11 -0.55 52.61
CA GLY A 25 -0.34 0.57 51.80
C GLY A 25 0.83 1.39 51.26
N ALA A 26 1.83 1.70 52.09
CA ALA A 26 3.04 2.39 51.66
C ALA A 26 3.80 1.61 50.58
N ILE A 27 3.96 0.30 50.74
CA ILE A 27 4.59 -0.58 49.75
C ILE A 27 3.78 -0.61 48.44
N ALA A 28 2.46 -0.76 48.53
CA ALA A 28 1.59 -0.76 47.35
C ALA A 28 1.67 0.57 46.57
N ILE A 29 1.67 1.71 47.27
CA ILE A 29 1.84 3.04 46.66
C ILE A 29 3.19 3.12 45.96
N CYS A 30 4.29 2.67 46.59
CA CYS A 30 5.61 2.64 45.96
C CYS A 30 5.62 1.77 44.69
N ILE A 31 5.00 0.59 44.72
CA ILE A 31 4.91 -0.29 43.54
C ILE A 31 4.12 0.38 42.42
N ILE A 32 2.98 1.01 42.73
CA ILE A 32 2.16 1.72 41.75
C ILE A 32 2.95 2.88 41.14
N LEU A 33 3.66 3.68 41.94
CA LEU A 33 4.48 4.79 41.44
C LEU A 33 5.62 4.32 40.52
N LEU A 34 6.21 3.16 40.79
CA LEU A 34 7.24 2.56 39.93
C LEU A 34 6.66 1.94 38.67
N ALA A 35 5.49 1.28 38.77
CA ALA A 35 4.85 0.62 37.64
C ALA A 35 4.11 1.60 36.71
N PHE A 36 3.54 2.68 37.25
CA PHE A 36 2.78 3.69 36.50
C PHE A 36 3.52 4.26 35.28
N PRO A 37 4.79 4.72 35.36
CA PRO A 37 5.50 5.21 34.18
C PRO A 37 5.71 4.12 33.13
N PHE A 38 5.87 2.86 33.54
CA PHE A 38 5.99 1.74 32.62
C PHE A 38 4.66 1.44 31.92
N VAL A 39 3.56 1.36 32.69
CA VAL A 39 2.22 1.15 32.16
C VAL A 39 1.81 2.30 31.26
N ALA A 40 2.02 3.55 31.68
CA ALA A 40 1.77 4.74 30.88
C ALA A 40 2.58 4.73 29.57
N ARG A 41 3.85 4.33 29.60
CA ARG A 41 4.67 4.19 28.39
C ARG A 41 4.15 3.10 27.44
N VAL A 42 3.62 2.00 27.98
CA VAL A 42 3.01 0.93 27.18
C VAL A 42 1.66 1.38 26.60
N LEU A 43 0.83 2.05 27.39
CA LEU A 43 -0.48 2.58 26.96
C LEU A 43 -0.34 3.72 25.94
N MET A 44 0.69 4.55 26.11
CA MET A 44 1.05 5.63 25.18
C MET A 44 1.69 5.12 23.89
N ARG A 45 1.99 3.81 23.74
CA ARG A 45 2.41 3.30 22.45
C ARG A 45 1.23 3.38 21.48
N PRO A 46 1.35 4.13 20.38
CA PRO A 46 0.24 4.28 19.46
C PRO A 46 -0.17 2.93 18.87
N LYS A 47 -1.48 2.65 18.93
CA LYS A 47 -2.09 1.42 18.41
C LYS A 47 -1.88 1.26 16.89
N TYR A 48 -1.64 2.35 16.17
CA TYR A 48 -1.39 2.32 14.72
C TYR A 48 -0.14 1.53 14.31
N PHE A 49 0.79 1.20 15.22
CA PHE A 49 1.98 0.41 14.86
C PHE A 49 1.68 -1.00 14.33
N ARG A 50 0.45 -1.51 14.51
CA ARG A 50 -0.03 -2.76 13.92
C ARG A 50 -0.47 -2.62 12.45
N PHE A 51 -0.85 -1.42 12.02
CA PHE A 51 -1.24 -1.13 10.64
C PHE A 51 0.01 -1.02 9.77
N ARG A 52 0.37 -2.09 9.05
CA ARG A 52 1.61 -2.15 8.26
C ARG A 52 1.40 -2.59 6.82
N GLU A 53 0.15 -2.84 6.47
CA GLU A 53 -0.24 -3.39 5.18
C GLU A 53 -1.51 -2.68 4.71
N LEU A 54 -1.59 -2.38 3.42
CA LEU A 54 -2.71 -1.70 2.78
C LEU A 54 -2.76 -2.08 1.31
N ILE A 55 -3.94 -2.38 0.77
CA ILE A 55 -4.12 -2.46 -0.69
C ILE A 55 -4.47 -1.07 -1.21
N LEU A 56 -3.68 -0.58 -2.16
CA LEU A 56 -3.93 0.69 -2.85
C LEU A 56 -3.53 0.55 -4.32
N PHE A 57 -4.36 1.08 -5.22
CA PHE A 57 -4.18 0.95 -6.68
C PHE A 57 -4.10 -0.50 -7.18
N LYS A 58 -4.86 -1.41 -6.55
CA LYS A 58 -4.84 -2.87 -6.83
C LYS A 58 -3.51 -3.55 -6.49
N VAL A 59 -2.62 -2.91 -5.74
CA VAL A 59 -1.34 -3.45 -5.31
C VAL A 59 -1.27 -3.49 -3.79
N LEU A 60 -0.63 -4.53 -3.23
CA LEU A 60 -0.40 -4.62 -1.79
C LEU A 60 0.82 -3.80 -1.40
N TRP A 61 0.68 -2.91 -0.42
CA TRP A 61 1.77 -2.11 0.12
C TRP A 61 2.13 -2.60 1.51
N ARG A 62 3.43 -2.76 1.78
CA ARG A 62 3.94 -3.07 3.13
C ARG A 62 5.01 -2.06 3.55
N TRP A 63 5.01 -1.71 4.83
CA TRP A 63 5.99 -0.77 5.38
C TRP A 63 6.41 -1.11 6.81
N LYS A 64 7.44 -0.42 7.28
CA LYS A 64 7.93 -0.50 8.66
C LYS A 64 7.90 0.88 9.30
N TYR A 65 7.72 0.92 10.62
CA TYR A 65 7.81 2.16 11.38
C TYR A 65 9.16 2.30 12.05
N LYS A 66 9.76 3.49 11.99
CA LYS A 66 10.98 3.84 12.72
C LYS A 66 10.87 5.28 13.20
N LYS A 67 11.04 5.49 14.51
CA LYS A 67 10.93 6.82 15.16
C LYS A 67 9.62 7.59 14.87
N GLY A 68 8.53 6.88 14.57
CA GLY A 68 7.24 7.50 14.21
C GLY A 68 7.03 7.73 12.72
N ASP A 69 8.04 7.48 11.88
CA ASP A 69 7.95 7.63 10.43
C ASP A 69 7.73 6.29 9.72
N VAL A 70 7.08 6.36 8.56
CA VAL A 70 6.87 5.25 7.62
C VAL A 70 8.11 5.11 6.73
N ILE A 71 8.84 4.00 6.89
CA ILE A 71 10.08 3.68 6.16
C ILE A 71 9.95 2.33 5.46
N GLY A 72 10.67 2.15 4.34
CA GLY A 72 10.73 0.89 3.62
C GLY A 72 9.39 0.52 3.03
N LEU A 73 8.75 1.48 2.37
CA LEU A 73 7.49 1.29 1.67
C LEU A 73 7.78 0.54 0.37
N TRP A 74 7.22 -0.65 0.24
CA TRP A 74 7.39 -1.54 -0.91
C TRP A 74 6.05 -2.09 -1.36
N CYS A 75 5.94 -2.38 -2.65
CA CYS A 75 4.78 -2.98 -3.28
C CYS A 75 4.98 -4.49 -3.51
N TYR A 76 3.91 -5.24 -3.30
CA TYR A 76 3.85 -6.70 -3.36
C TYR A 76 2.60 -7.13 -4.13
N CYS A 77 2.69 -8.30 -4.75
CA CYS A 77 1.60 -8.84 -5.54
C CYS A 77 0.53 -9.39 -4.60
N PRO A 78 -0.74 -9.01 -4.76
CA PRO A 78 -1.80 -9.59 -3.94
C PRO A 78 -1.98 -11.11 -4.18
N LYS A 79 -1.57 -11.61 -5.36
CA LYS A 79 -1.64 -13.04 -5.72
C LYS A 79 -0.47 -13.83 -5.16
N CYS A 80 0.73 -13.64 -5.73
CA CYS A 80 1.92 -14.45 -5.38
C CYS A 80 2.78 -13.88 -4.26
N GLN A 81 2.41 -12.71 -3.70
CA GLN A 81 3.19 -11.99 -2.67
C GLN A 81 4.64 -11.68 -3.03
N SER A 82 5.03 -11.79 -4.32
CA SER A 82 6.35 -11.37 -4.78
C SER A 82 6.45 -9.86 -4.86
N MET A 83 7.67 -9.35 -4.76
CA MET A 83 7.96 -7.92 -4.83
C MET A 83 7.74 -7.41 -6.26
N LEU A 84 6.95 -6.34 -6.42
CA LEU A 84 6.70 -5.77 -7.75
C LEU A 84 7.85 -4.88 -8.19
N MET A 85 8.04 -4.87 -9.51
CA MET A 85 8.88 -3.90 -10.19
C MET A 85 8.01 -2.70 -10.59
N VAL A 86 8.57 -1.50 -10.42
CA VAL A 86 7.92 -0.26 -10.86
C VAL A 86 8.52 0.11 -12.20
N ASP A 87 7.68 0.12 -13.21
CA ASP A 87 8.04 0.58 -14.55
C ASP A 87 7.68 2.07 -14.68
N ASP A 88 8.72 2.89 -14.81
CA ASP A 88 8.66 4.34 -14.96
C ASP A 88 9.06 4.81 -16.37
N GLU A 89 9.21 3.91 -17.35
CA GLU A 89 9.65 4.26 -18.70
C GLU A 89 8.71 5.27 -19.36
N ASN A 90 7.39 5.01 -19.31
CA ASN A 90 6.38 5.92 -19.84
C ASN A 90 6.39 7.30 -19.16
N CYS A 91 6.72 7.35 -17.86
CA CYS A 91 6.83 8.61 -17.13
C CYS A 91 8.06 9.45 -17.56
N ARG A 92 9.12 8.79 -18.06
CA ARG A 92 10.33 9.45 -18.54
C ARG A 92 10.21 9.94 -19.97
N SER A 93 9.47 9.23 -20.82
CA SER A 93 9.24 9.61 -22.22
C SER A 93 8.23 10.75 -22.37
N GLU A 94 7.24 10.83 -21.49
CA GLU A 94 6.18 11.85 -21.55
C GLU A 94 6.60 13.17 -20.87
N GLU A 95 6.49 14.28 -21.59
CA GLU A 95 6.80 15.63 -21.06
C GLU A 95 5.63 16.21 -20.25
N THR A 96 4.39 15.87 -20.62
CA THR A 96 3.19 16.38 -19.96
C THR A 96 2.83 15.61 -18.69
N LEU A 97 2.48 16.32 -17.62
CA LEU A 97 2.17 15.71 -16.32
C LEU A 97 0.95 14.77 -16.35
N GLN A 98 -0.01 15.01 -17.25
CA GLN A 98 -1.26 14.25 -17.33
C GLN A 98 -1.09 12.87 -17.98
N HIS A 99 -0.08 12.70 -18.85
CA HIS A 99 0.20 11.43 -19.54
C HIS A 99 1.30 10.61 -18.84
N LYS A 100 1.90 11.13 -17.77
CA LYS A 100 2.85 10.37 -16.93
C LYS A 100 2.12 9.28 -16.17
N ILE A 101 2.33 8.04 -16.58
CA ILE A 101 1.79 6.84 -15.94
C ILE A 101 2.96 5.99 -15.43
N THR A 102 2.80 5.46 -14.22
CA THR A 102 3.67 4.43 -13.65
C THR A 102 2.93 3.12 -13.54
N PHE A 103 3.57 2.07 -14.04
CA PHE A 103 3.01 0.73 -14.05
C PHE A 103 3.65 -0.13 -12.97
N PHE A 104 2.84 -1.02 -12.40
CA PHE A 104 3.26 -1.99 -11.40
C PHE A 104 3.21 -3.38 -12.02
N VAL A 105 4.39 -3.97 -12.24
CA VAL A 105 4.53 -5.23 -12.96
C VAL A 105 5.05 -6.31 -12.01
N CYS A 106 4.39 -7.47 -12.04
CA CYS A 106 4.85 -8.63 -11.27
C CYS A 106 5.74 -9.53 -12.15
N PRO A 107 6.98 -9.81 -11.73
CA PRO A 107 7.87 -10.68 -12.49
C PRO A 107 7.44 -12.15 -12.46
N THR A 108 6.69 -12.57 -11.44
CA THR A 108 6.31 -13.98 -11.22
C THR A 108 4.99 -14.34 -11.91
N CYS A 109 4.04 -13.41 -11.99
CA CYS A 109 2.70 -13.64 -12.57
C CYS A 109 2.66 -13.36 -14.08
N GLY A 110 3.74 -13.63 -14.82
CA GLY A 110 3.76 -13.46 -16.29
C GLY A 110 3.98 -12.03 -16.79
N GLY A 111 4.45 -11.10 -15.95
CA GLY A 111 4.77 -9.73 -16.38
C GLY A 111 3.56 -8.85 -16.67
N HIS A 112 2.36 -9.26 -16.26
CA HIS A 112 1.16 -8.45 -16.44
C HIS A 112 1.14 -7.22 -15.52
N GLU A 113 0.52 -6.15 -16.01
CA GLU A 113 0.25 -4.94 -15.23
C GLU A 113 -0.83 -5.20 -14.16
N LEU A 114 -0.48 -5.01 -12.89
CA LEU A 114 -1.40 -5.18 -11.76
C LEU A 114 -2.08 -3.87 -11.36
N GLY A 115 -1.36 -2.76 -11.53
CA GLY A 115 -1.81 -1.44 -11.13
C GLY A 115 -1.17 -0.34 -11.96
N ARG A 116 -1.90 0.77 -12.08
CA ARG A 116 -1.44 1.98 -12.76
C ARG A 116 -1.69 3.20 -11.87
N VAL A 117 -0.72 4.11 -11.83
CA VAL A 117 -0.89 5.41 -11.17
C VAL A 117 -0.57 6.50 -12.17
N VAL A 118 -1.51 7.44 -12.32
CA VAL A 118 -1.41 8.59 -13.22
C VAL A 118 -0.88 9.79 -12.45
N GLY A 119 -0.07 10.62 -13.10
CA GLY A 119 0.33 11.94 -12.62
C GLY A 119 1.76 12.05 -12.11
N GLY A 120 2.59 11.01 -12.20
CA GLY A 120 3.99 11.14 -11.80
C GLY A 120 4.81 9.87 -11.78
N ASP A 121 6.07 10.04 -11.35
CA ASP A 121 7.11 9.02 -11.28
C ASP A 121 6.98 8.13 -10.04
N ARG A 122 7.91 7.17 -9.88
CA ARG A 122 7.96 6.30 -8.70
C ARG A 122 7.96 7.09 -7.38
N ARG A 123 8.66 8.23 -7.31
CA ARG A 123 8.73 9.04 -6.08
C ARG A 123 7.38 9.68 -5.76
N TYR A 124 6.68 10.16 -6.79
CA TYR A 124 5.32 10.67 -6.67
C TYR A 124 4.40 9.62 -6.08
N VAL A 125 4.38 8.39 -6.62
CA VAL A 125 3.52 7.31 -6.11
C VAL A 125 3.83 6.98 -4.65
N LEU A 126 5.11 6.86 -4.29
CA LEU A 126 5.51 6.60 -2.90
C LEU A 126 5.07 7.74 -1.95
N SER A 127 5.11 8.99 -2.41
CA SER A 127 4.65 10.13 -1.62
C SER A 127 3.13 10.11 -1.42
N LEU A 128 2.39 9.68 -2.44
CA LEU A 128 0.93 9.59 -2.43
C LEU A 128 0.47 8.49 -1.49
N VAL A 129 1.04 7.28 -1.59
CA VAL A 129 0.76 6.17 -0.68
C VAL A 129 1.10 6.55 0.76
N ARG A 130 2.26 7.21 0.99
CA ARG A 130 2.62 7.69 2.33
C ARG A 130 1.58 8.64 2.90
N ARG A 131 1.06 9.57 2.09
CA ARG A 131 0.01 10.51 2.49
C ARG A 131 -1.27 9.78 2.89
N ASP A 132 -1.68 8.78 2.10
CA ASP A 132 -2.89 7.99 2.36
C ASP A 132 -2.76 7.14 3.64
N ILE A 133 -1.60 6.54 3.89
CA ILE A 133 -1.32 5.86 5.17
C ILE A 133 -1.50 6.83 6.35
N TRP A 134 -0.93 8.03 6.26
CA TRP A 134 -1.09 9.04 7.30
C TRP A 134 -2.53 9.55 7.44
N ARG A 135 -3.29 9.61 6.35
CA ARG A 135 -4.72 9.94 6.37
C ARG A 135 -5.48 8.92 7.24
N HIS A 136 -5.34 7.63 6.97
CA HIS A 136 -5.99 6.57 7.75
C HIS A 136 -5.56 6.52 9.22
N ILE A 137 -4.29 6.85 9.51
CA ILE A 137 -3.80 6.96 10.88
C ILE A 137 -4.45 8.16 11.60
N ARG A 138 -4.59 9.31 10.93
CA ARG A 138 -5.17 10.53 11.50
C ARG A 138 -6.67 10.40 11.73
N GLU A 139 -7.37 9.77 10.79
CA GLU A 139 -8.82 9.54 10.83
C GLU A 139 -9.21 8.41 11.80
N GLY A 140 -8.25 7.58 12.23
CA GLY A 140 -8.51 6.44 13.12
C GLY A 140 -9.10 5.21 12.41
N THR A 141 -9.27 5.25 11.09
CA THR A 141 -9.82 4.17 10.24
C THR A 141 -8.83 3.03 9.98
N TYR A 142 -7.62 3.10 10.53
CA TYR A 142 -6.54 2.14 10.29
C TYR A 142 -6.87 0.68 10.67
N ASN A 143 -7.75 0.43 11.64
CA ASN A 143 -8.14 -0.94 12.01
C ASN A 143 -9.06 -1.55 10.96
N GLU A 144 -10.08 -0.81 10.54
CA GLU A 144 -11.06 -1.24 9.52
C GLU A 144 -10.39 -1.50 8.18
N VAL A 145 -9.48 -0.60 7.79
CA VAL A 145 -8.73 -0.75 6.55
C VAL A 145 -7.76 -1.93 6.62
N ALA A 146 -7.17 -2.19 7.79
CA ALA A 146 -6.32 -3.36 7.99
C ALA A 146 -7.11 -4.68 7.90
N THR A 147 -8.33 -4.74 8.46
CA THR A 147 -9.17 -5.94 8.36
C THR A 147 -9.66 -6.15 6.93
N ALA A 148 -10.16 -5.10 6.27
CA ALA A 148 -10.58 -5.16 4.87
C ALA A 148 -9.43 -5.59 3.94
N THR A 149 -8.20 -5.12 4.21
CA THR A 149 -7.02 -5.54 3.45
C THR A 149 -6.74 -7.04 3.59
N LYS A 150 -6.89 -7.60 4.80
CA LYS A 150 -6.70 -9.04 5.03
C LYS A 150 -7.78 -9.87 4.35
N GLU A 151 -9.04 -9.48 4.51
CA GLU A 151 -10.16 -10.14 3.85
C GLU A 151 -9.99 -10.15 2.33
N ALA A 152 -9.55 -9.02 1.74
CA ALA A 152 -9.24 -8.96 0.32
C ALA A 152 -8.11 -9.92 -0.08
N LEU A 153 -7.05 -10.03 0.72
CA LEU A 153 -5.95 -10.97 0.46
C LEU A 153 -6.41 -12.43 0.55
N ASP A 154 -7.27 -12.76 1.51
CA ASP A 154 -7.82 -14.10 1.67
C ASP A 154 -8.68 -14.49 0.45
N ILE A 155 -9.44 -13.54 -0.10
CA ILE A 155 -10.19 -13.73 -1.35
C ILE A 155 -9.23 -14.00 -2.53
N TYR A 156 -8.13 -13.23 -2.64
CA TYR A 156 -7.15 -13.48 -3.70
C TYR A 156 -6.50 -14.87 -3.59
N ALA A 157 -6.24 -15.34 -2.37
CA ALA A 157 -5.70 -16.68 -2.14
C ALA A 157 -6.70 -17.79 -2.55
N GLN A 158 -7.97 -17.65 -2.14
CA GLN A 158 -9.02 -18.61 -2.50
C GLN A 158 -9.27 -18.68 -4.01
N LEU A 159 -9.20 -17.54 -4.71
CA LEU A 159 -9.35 -17.52 -6.17
C LEU A 159 -8.20 -18.21 -6.89
N GLU A 160 -6.99 -18.16 -6.34
CA GLU A 160 -5.84 -18.85 -6.93
C GLU A 160 -5.94 -20.36 -6.70
N GLU A 161 -6.32 -20.80 -5.50
CA GLU A 161 -6.59 -22.22 -5.20
C GLU A 161 -7.67 -22.81 -6.10
N ALA A 162 -8.76 -22.07 -6.35
CA ALA A 162 -9.82 -22.50 -7.26
C ALA A 162 -9.32 -22.62 -8.71
N LYS A 163 -8.44 -21.71 -9.15
CA LYS A 163 -7.87 -21.75 -10.50
C LYS A 163 -6.91 -22.92 -10.68
N GLU A 164 -6.11 -23.24 -9.67
CA GLU A 164 -5.25 -24.43 -9.67
C GLU A 164 -6.09 -25.71 -9.72
N GLN A 165 -7.23 -25.74 -9.03
CA GLN A 165 -8.12 -26.89 -9.01
C GLN A 165 -8.80 -27.11 -10.38
N ASP A 166 -9.35 -26.05 -10.99
CA ASP A 166 -9.92 -26.11 -12.34
C ASP A 166 -8.88 -26.53 -13.40
N GLU A 167 -7.63 -26.05 -13.31
CA GLU A 167 -6.56 -26.46 -14.21
C GLU A 167 -6.16 -27.94 -13.99
N SER A 168 -6.19 -28.44 -12.75
CA SER A 168 -5.91 -29.83 -12.44
C SER A 168 -7.02 -30.79 -12.89
N ASP A 169 -8.28 -30.40 -12.76
CA ASP A 169 -9.44 -31.19 -13.18
C ASP A 169 -9.51 -31.26 -14.72
N VAL A 170 -9.21 -30.16 -15.41
CA VAL A 170 -9.12 -30.15 -16.89
C VAL A 170 -7.93 -31.00 -17.39
N SER A 171 -6.80 -30.98 -16.69
CA SER A 171 -5.64 -31.83 -17.03
C SER A 171 -5.92 -33.31 -16.79
N ALA A 172 -6.64 -33.67 -15.72
CA ALA A 172 -7.02 -35.05 -15.43
C ALA A 172 -8.00 -35.62 -16.47
N VAL A 173 -8.94 -34.80 -16.96
CA VAL A 173 -9.86 -35.20 -18.04
C VAL A 173 -9.14 -35.39 -19.38
N LEU A 174 -8.07 -34.65 -19.64
CA LEU A 174 -7.23 -34.79 -20.84
C LEU A 174 -6.33 -36.04 -20.81
N GLU A 175 -5.88 -36.47 -19.62
CA GLU A 175 -5.14 -37.73 -19.49
C GLU A 175 -6.07 -38.95 -19.69
N GLU A 176 -7.33 -38.89 -19.25
CA GLU A 176 -8.30 -39.98 -19.45
C GLU A 176 -8.78 -40.12 -20.91
N THR A 177 -8.63 -39.07 -21.73
CA THR A 177 -9.02 -39.10 -23.17
C THR A 177 -7.87 -39.47 -24.12
N THR A 178 -6.62 -39.53 -23.65
CA THR A 178 -5.47 -39.88 -24.50
C THR A 178 -5.14 -41.38 -24.53
N ASP A 179 -5.70 -42.18 -23.63
CA ASP A 179 -5.59 -43.65 -23.66
C ASP A 179 -6.58 -44.33 -24.64
N ALA A 180 -7.52 -43.58 -25.24
CA ALA A 180 -8.58 -44.15 -26.08
C ALA A 180 -8.37 -44.04 -27.60
N LEU A 181 -7.27 -43.47 -28.10
CA LEU A 181 -7.06 -43.36 -29.57
C LEU A 181 -5.59 -43.61 -29.97
N SER A 182 -5.17 -44.87 -29.87
CA SER A 182 -3.95 -45.39 -30.50
C SER A 182 -4.28 -46.26 -31.71
N GLU A 183 -4.68 -45.62 -32.81
CA GLU A 183 -4.60 -46.14 -34.19
C GLU A 183 -5.09 -44.97 -35.06
N THR A 184 -4.28 -44.31 -35.90
CA THR A 184 -3.97 -44.78 -37.26
C THR A 184 -3.05 -43.73 -37.95
N VAL A 185 -1.86 -44.15 -38.35
CA VAL A 185 -1.13 -43.88 -39.62
C VAL A 185 -1.13 -42.45 -40.24
N VAL A 186 0.06 -41.83 -40.22
CA VAL A 186 0.73 -40.78 -41.06
C VAL A 186 0.56 -41.04 -42.60
N PRO A 187 0.78 -40.13 -43.61
CA PRO A 187 1.50 -38.83 -43.64
C PRO A 187 0.91 -37.64 -44.43
N GLU A 188 1.60 -36.51 -44.23
CA GLU A 188 1.85 -35.33 -45.07
C GLU A 188 1.72 -35.50 -46.60
N THR A 189 1.21 -34.48 -47.29
CA THR A 189 1.64 -34.09 -48.66
C THR A 189 1.38 -32.59 -48.91
N SER A 190 2.30 -32.02 -49.68
CA SER A 190 2.67 -30.64 -50.00
C SER A 190 1.72 -29.78 -50.87
N LEU A 191 1.94 -28.45 -50.73
CA LEU A 191 1.66 -27.29 -51.62
C LEU A 191 1.93 -27.53 -53.13
N PRO A 192 1.32 -26.73 -54.05
CA PRO A 192 1.83 -25.40 -54.48
C PRO A 192 0.71 -24.31 -54.59
N GLU A 193 0.93 -23.06 -54.18
CA GLU A 193 1.50 -21.92 -54.93
C GLU A 193 0.94 -21.67 -56.35
N GLU A 194 0.09 -20.64 -56.49
CA GLU A 194 -0.03 -19.86 -57.73
C GLU A 194 -0.39 -18.39 -57.41
N ASN A 195 0.39 -17.49 -58.03
CA ASN A 195 0.35 -16.03 -57.94
C ASN A 195 -0.84 -15.43 -58.71
N GLU A 196 -1.38 -14.30 -58.25
CA GLU A 196 -1.88 -13.25 -59.15
C GLU A 196 -1.75 -11.85 -58.51
N GLU A 197 -1.15 -10.93 -59.26
CA GLU A 197 -0.80 -9.56 -58.90
C GLU A 197 -1.93 -8.54 -59.23
N ILE A 198 -2.23 -7.62 -58.29
CA ILE A 198 -2.27 -6.13 -58.40
C ILE A 198 -3.25 -5.50 -59.45
N PRO A 199 -4.10 -4.48 -59.14
CA PRO A 199 -3.61 -3.15 -58.70
C PRO A 199 -4.42 -2.26 -57.74
N LEU A 200 -3.60 -1.39 -57.11
CA LEU A 200 -3.84 -0.06 -56.54
C LEU A 200 -5.05 0.74 -57.06
N HIS A 201 -5.75 1.40 -56.13
CA HIS A 201 -6.33 2.72 -56.40
C HIS A 201 -6.11 3.67 -55.20
N VAL A 202 -5.49 4.81 -55.53
CA VAL A 202 -5.22 6.00 -54.73
C VAL A 202 -6.51 6.81 -54.56
N ASN A 203 -6.69 7.54 -53.46
CA ASN A 203 -7.35 8.84 -53.50
C ASN A 203 -7.03 9.65 -52.22
N GLU A 204 -6.22 10.69 -52.42
CA GLU A 204 -6.22 11.92 -51.62
C GLU A 204 -7.42 12.78 -52.01
N SER A 205 -7.95 13.55 -51.05
CA SER A 205 -8.47 14.89 -51.32
C SER A 205 -8.44 15.75 -50.05
N GLU A 206 -7.72 16.86 -50.17
CA GLU A 206 -7.75 18.12 -49.43
C GLU A 206 -9.21 18.56 -49.13
N GLY A 207 -9.57 19.40 -48.15
CA GLY A 207 -8.94 20.47 -47.39
C GLY A 207 -10.09 21.42 -46.99
N VAL A 208 -9.87 22.31 -46.00
CA VAL A 208 -10.41 23.69 -45.90
C VAL A 208 -10.27 24.20 -44.45
N GLU A 209 -9.57 25.33 -44.37
CA GLU A 209 -9.35 26.24 -43.24
C GLU A 209 -10.71 26.78 -42.68
N THR A 210 -10.86 27.52 -41.58
CA THR A 210 -10.11 28.71 -41.15
C THR A 210 -10.66 29.23 -39.80
N VAL A 211 -9.81 30.01 -39.10
CA VAL A 211 -10.10 31.21 -38.26
C VAL A 211 -10.50 31.06 -36.77
N ILE A 212 -9.56 31.51 -35.93
CA ILE A 212 -9.66 32.06 -34.55
C ILE A 212 -9.94 33.59 -34.65
N PRO A 213 -10.55 34.26 -33.65
CA PRO A 213 -9.75 35.08 -32.70
C PRO A 213 -10.23 34.98 -31.23
N ALA A 214 -9.32 34.87 -30.24
CA ALA A 214 -8.83 35.93 -29.32
C ALA A 214 -9.94 36.55 -28.43
N SER A 215 -9.81 36.67 -27.09
CA SER A 215 -8.79 37.48 -26.40
C SER A 215 -8.74 37.24 -24.87
N GLU A 216 -7.53 37.46 -24.29
CA GLU A 216 -7.20 38.25 -23.08
C GLU A 216 -7.81 37.84 -21.70
N GLU A 217 -7.13 37.90 -20.55
CA GLU A 217 -5.90 38.56 -20.10
C GLU A 217 -5.45 37.96 -18.76
N ALA A 218 -4.15 38.07 -18.46
CA ALA A 218 -3.54 37.68 -17.19
C ALA A 218 -3.15 38.91 -16.36
N SER A 219 -3.30 38.83 -15.03
CA SER A 219 -2.48 39.56 -14.03
C SER A 219 -2.74 38.89 -12.66
N SER A 220 -1.78 38.27 -11.98
CA SER A 220 -0.55 38.75 -11.34
C SER A 220 -0.79 39.62 -10.11
N SER A 221 -0.62 39.04 -8.92
CA SER A 221 0.02 39.73 -7.80
C SER A 221 0.59 38.70 -6.81
N ILE A 222 1.90 38.83 -6.65
CA ILE A 222 2.75 38.26 -5.62
C ILE A 222 2.71 39.24 -4.44
N GLU A 223 2.39 38.79 -3.23
CA GLU A 223 2.69 39.54 -2.01
C GLU A 223 3.76 38.81 -1.20
N THR A 224 4.93 39.45 -1.16
CA THR A 224 6.08 39.15 -0.30
C THR A 224 5.86 39.69 1.12
N GLU A 225 6.50 38.98 2.05
CA GLU A 225 6.61 39.24 3.49
C GLU A 225 6.99 40.69 3.89
N GLU A 226 6.34 41.20 4.94
CA GLU A 226 6.98 42.06 5.94
C GLU A 226 6.57 41.60 7.35
N ILE A 227 7.47 40.94 8.09
CA ILE A 227 7.38 40.82 9.55
C ILE A 227 8.52 41.63 10.16
N LYS A 228 8.18 42.82 10.65
CA LYS A 228 9.03 43.69 11.47
C LYS A 228 9.30 43.04 12.83
N LYS A 229 10.59 42.85 13.12
CA LYS A 229 11.16 42.86 14.47
C LYS A 229 11.22 44.31 14.98
N SER A 230 10.62 44.60 16.14
CA SER A 230 11.09 45.66 17.07
C SER A 230 10.33 45.67 18.40
N GLY A 231 11.07 45.54 19.51
CA GLY A 231 10.73 45.94 20.90
C GLY A 231 9.81 44.96 21.65
N ILE A 232 10.14 44.40 22.82
CA ILE A 232 11.04 44.80 23.94
C ILE A 232 11.70 43.54 24.49
#